data_AF-A0A554J8M5-F1
#
_entry.id   AF-A0A554J8M5-F1
#
_cell.length_a   1.000
_cell.length_b   1.000
_cell.length_c   1.000
_cell.angle_alpha   90.00
_cell.angle_beta   90.00
_cell.angle_gamma   90.00
#
_symmetry.space_group_name_H-M   'P 1'
#
loop_
_entity.id
_entity.type
_entity.pdbx_description
1 polymer ?
#
loop_
_entity_poly.entity_id
_entity_poly.type
_entity_poly.pdbx_seq_one_letter_code
_entity_poly.pdbx_strand_id
1 'polypeptide(L)'
;MLFAMIAQERDGCLRGFLVSYRGTYPHRHNMQTTIRRTAGVLLLVSFGAIPATHAYAAGNDVVPIPSPTFRGGAPTDATTLRVRAILGNAHRYALTTWWQRKGFNRQKGPYVSFGGTGEQQIRPSAHEAFALAVALKTGAYDAEHTGVSSAVAKERALRLTRSLAYRHVANTPRGWGHHWQSALWASSAGTAGWLLWDDLAPRDRQYVQRMVEQEANRFIGYRPPYYRDRSGTILFTGDTKAEENAWNGRILQLATAMMPEHPRHSAWQKTMVDLMLSAFARPQDMQSTREIHGRSLAEWLHGSNINDDGSMVNHNRVHPDYFTNVTDNMYAALVYTLAGLPIPEAAFFNADAVYTALVNTPFAGKTIYQTNEGIIHYPQGTRWGTQRRMHFALLDIQAQVFGFDWNAKKNGAYWEPLHSQRVLDMQKRSTDGRTYASRAEDSYPGREEWVADLAAQAYLTTWLGSRSFYRITSEPEFFSTTTAVAGEES
;
A
#
# COMPACT_ATOMS: atom_id res chain seq x y z
N MET A 1 -12.45 -21.57 -34.50
CA MET A 1 -11.91 -22.21 -33.28
C MET A 1 -10.72 -21.41 -32.73
N LEU A 2 -10.97 -20.15 -32.35
CA LEU A 2 -9.96 -19.26 -31.76
C LEU A 2 -10.68 -18.21 -30.90
N PHE A 3 -11.43 -18.67 -29.88
CA PHE A 3 -12.11 -17.79 -28.92
C PHE A 3 -12.29 -18.43 -27.52
N ALA A 4 -11.66 -19.58 -27.22
CA ALA A 4 -11.88 -20.32 -25.98
C ALA A 4 -10.78 -20.18 -24.91
N MET A 5 -9.64 -19.54 -25.19
CA MET A 5 -8.49 -19.52 -24.27
C MET A 5 -8.39 -18.30 -23.33
N ILE A 6 -9.33 -17.36 -23.40
CA ILE A 6 -9.36 -16.18 -22.50
C ILE A 6 -10.38 -16.36 -21.35
N ALA A 7 -11.26 -17.37 -21.43
CA ALA A 7 -12.27 -17.62 -20.40
C ALA A 7 -11.80 -18.56 -19.28
N GLN A 8 -10.79 -19.41 -19.53
CA GLN A 8 -10.42 -20.49 -18.62
C GLN A 8 -9.59 -20.04 -17.40
N GLU A 9 -9.01 -18.83 -17.41
CA GLU A 9 -8.29 -18.26 -16.27
C GLU A 9 -9.19 -17.42 -15.34
N ARG A 10 -10.49 -17.27 -15.65
CA ARG A 10 -11.46 -16.57 -14.78
C ARG A 10 -12.27 -17.50 -13.86
N ASP A 11 -12.30 -18.80 -14.15
CA ASP A 11 -13.17 -19.75 -13.46
C ASP A 11 -12.46 -20.63 -12.40
N GLY A 12 -11.13 -20.59 -12.33
CA GLY A 12 -10.35 -21.37 -11.34
C GLY A 12 -10.46 -20.87 -9.89
N CYS A 13 -11.01 -19.66 -9.68
CA CYS A 13 -11.06 -19.01 -8.36
C CYS A 13 -12.48 -18.99 -7.74
N LEU A 14 -13.49 -19.57 -8.41
CA LEU A 14 -14.92 -19.43 -8.04
C LEU A 14 -15.64 -20.73 -7.66
N ARG A 15 -14.94 -21.85 -7.46
CA ARG A 15 -15.57 -23.11 -7.00
C ARG A 15 -15.01 -23.58 -5.66
N GLY A 16 -15.59 -23.04 -4.60
CA GLY A 16 -15.54 -23.57 -3.25
C GLY A 16 -16.31 -22.62 -2.35
N PHE A 17 -17.12 -23.15 -1.44
CA PHE A 17 -17.81 -22.43 -0.36
C PHE A 17 -19.20 -21.85 -0.67
N LEU A 18 -20.17 -22.75 -0.76
CA LEU A 18 -21.53 -22.51 -0.25
C LEU A 18 -21.83 -23.57 0.81
N VAL A 19 -21.69 -23.20 2.08
CA VAL A 19 -22.29 -23.96 3.20
C VAL A 19 -23.12 -22.97 4.01
N SER A 20 -24.42 -23.23 4.02
CA SER A 20 -25.47 -22.57 4.78
C SER A 20 -25.27 -22.77 6.28
N TYR A 21 -25.36 -21.70 7.08
CA TYR A 21 -25.57 -21.80 8.52
C TYR A 21 -26.77 -20.94 8.94
N ARG A 22 -27.79 -21.60 9.49
CA ARG A 22 -28.97 -21.03 10.13
C ARG A 22 -28.85 -21.22 11.66
N GLY A 23 -29.30 -20.20 12.40
CA GLY A 23 -29.71 -20.27 13.81
C GLY A 23 -28.56 -20.07 14.80
N THR A 24 -28.73 -19.50 15.99
CA THR A 24 -29.86 -18.87 16.71
C THR A 24 -29.22 -18.28 17.97
N TYR A 25 -29.57 -17.05 18.37
CA TYR A 25 -29.18 -16.46 19.67
C TYR A 25 -29.87 -17.20 20.82
N PRO A 26 -29.29 -17.22 22.03
CA PRO A 26 -29.97 -16.48 23.09
C PRO A 26 -29.07 -15.80 24.15
N HIS A 27 -29.63 -14.68 24.64
CA HIS A 27 -29.72 -14.16 26.00
C HIS A 27 -28.49 -13.80 26.86
N ARG A 28 -28.51 -12.50 27.20
CA ARG A 28 -27.83 -11.79 28.29
C ARG A 28 -28.22 -12.33 29.67
N HIS A 29 -27.28 -12.31 30.60
CA HIS A 29 -27.54 -12.20 32.03
C HIS A 29 -26.79 -11.00 32.61
N ASN A 30 -27.58 -10.16 33.30
CA ASN A 30 -27.15 -9.04 34.12
C ASN A 30 -26.50 -9.57 35.40
N MET A 31 -25.43 -8.92 35.85
CA MET A 31 -25.09 -8.93 37.27
C MET A 31 -24.67 -7.52 37.69
N GLN A 32 -25.48 -6.95 38.57
CA GLN A 32 -25.24 -5.71 39.30
C GLN A 32 -24.27 -5.99 40.45
N THR A 33 -23.31 -5.09 40.69
CA THR A 33 -22.61 -5.02 41.98
C THR A 33 -22.30 -3.58 42.36
N THR A 34 -23.18 -3.08 43.22
CA THR A 34 -23.00 -2.24 44.41
C THR A 34 -21.72 -1.42 44.56
N ILE A 35 -21.92 -0.09 44.51
CA ILE A 35 -21.00 0.98 44.90
C ILE A 35 -20.90 1.06 46.43
N ARG A 36 -19.69 1.12 46.99
CA ARG A 36 -19.44 1.66 48.34
C ARG A 36 -18.64 2.95 48.24
N ARG A 37 -19.22 4.01 48.82
CA ARG A 37 -18.64 5.35 48.97
C ARG A 37 -17.76 5.39 50.21
N THR A 38 -16.57 5.97 50.07
CA THR A 38 -15.80 6.52 51.19
C THR A 38 -15.28 7.89 50.74
N ALA A 39 -15.68 8.91 51.49
CA ALA A 39 -15.35 10.30 51.27
C ALA A 39 -13.92 10.58 51.78
N GLY A 40 -13.14 11.32 50.98
CA GLY A 40 -11.83 11.82 51.33
C GLY A 40 -11.67 13.25 50.79
N VAL A 41 -11.35 14.15 51.71
CA VAL A 41 -11.21 15.61 51.63
C VAL A 41 -10.51 16.12 50.35
N LEU A 42 -11.16 17.09 49.67
CA LEU A 42 -10.65 17.79 48.50
C LEU A 42 -9.82 19.01 48.94
N LEU A 43 -8.53 19.04 48.59
CA LEU A 43 -7.70 20.25 48.60
C LEU A 43 -7.77 20.88 47.20
N LEU A 44 -8.38 22.07 47.11
CA LEU A 44 -8.46 22.88 45.90
C LEU A 44 -7.11 23.55 45.65
N VAL A 45 -6.36 23.04 44.67
CA VAL A 45 -5.27 23.77 44.01
C VAL A 45 -5.73 24.08 42.59
N SER A 46 -5.98 25.36 42.34
CA SER A 46 -6.42 25.89 41.05
C SER A 46 -5.23 25.94 40.08
N PHE A 47 -5.01 24.86 39.33
CA PHE A 47 -4.25 24.93 38.09
C PHE A 47 -5.24 25.15 36.94
N GLY A 48 -5.01 26.22 36.16
CA GLY A 48 -5.74 26.48 34.94
C GLY A 48 -5.59 25.31 33.98
N ALA A 49 -6.63 24.50 33.85
CA ALA A 49 -6.69 23.44 32.86
C ALA A 49 -6.84 24.09 31.47
N ILE A 50 -5.74 24.08 30.70
CA ILE A 50 -5.87 24.06 29.25
C ILE A 50 -6.48 22.69 28.93
N PRO A 51 -7.66 22.60 28.30
CA PRO A 51 -8.20 21.29 27.96
C PRO A 51 -7.30 20.66 26.90
N ALA A 52 -6.50 19.68 27.31
CA ALA A 52 -5.98 18.68 26.40
C ALA A 52 -7.21 17.91 25.89
N THR A 53 -7.74 18.31 24.73
CA THR A 53 -8.80 17.57 24.06
C THR A 53 -8.22 16.29 23.48
N HIS A 54 -8.02 15.28 24.33
CA HIS A 54 -8.00 13.90 23.90
C HIS A 54 -9.45 13.45 23.81
N ALA A 55 -10.05 13.62 22.64
CA ALA A 55 -11.25 12.88 22.31
C ALA A 55 -10.82 11.43 22.07
N TYR A 56 -10.81 10.62 23.12
CA TYR A 56 -10.92 9.17 22.97
C TYR A 56 -12.27 8.89 22.28
N ALA A 57 -12.23 8.56 21.00
CA ALA A 57 -13.42 8.24 20.24
C ALA A 57 -13.69 6.74 20.40
N ALA A 58 -14.40 6.35 21.46
CA ALA A 58 -14.93 4.99 21.56
C ALA A 58 -15.88 4.72 20.36
N GLY A 59 -15.35 4.15 19.27
CA GLY A 59 -16.08 3.97 18.01
C GLY A 59 -15.23 3.40 16.88
N ASN A 60 -15.88 3.12 15.74
CA ASN A 60 -15.24 2.70 14.49
C ASN A 60 -14.50 3.86 13.79
N ASP A 61 -14.17 4.92 14.53
CA ASP A 61 -13.87 6.23 13.97
C ASP A 61 -12.47 6.28 13.35
N VAL A 62 -12.37 7.09 12.31
CA VAL A 62 -11.12 7.36 11.61
C VAL A 62 -10.31 8.36 12.43
N VAL A 63 -9.07 8.01 12.74
CA VAL A 63 -8.11 8.93 13.36
C VAL A 63 -7.40 9.70 12.25
N PRO A 64 -7.62 11.03 12.08
CA PRO A 64 -6.97 11.80 11.03
C PRO A 64 -5.46 11.90 11.26
N ILE A 65 -4.68 11.99 10.19
CA ILE A 65 -3.24 12.26 10.29
C ILE A 65 -3.04 13.67 10.87
N PRO A 66 -2.31 13.83 12.00
CA PRO A 66 -2.10 15.14 12.60
C PRO A 66 -1.48 16.12 11.59
N SER A 67 -2.05 17.33 11.45
CA SER A 67 -1.49 18.34 10.54
C SER A 67 0.00 18.68 10.81
N PRO A 68 0.51 18.67 12.07
CA PRO A 68 1.93 18.85 12.34
C PRO A 68 2.84 17.81 11.66
N THR A 69 2.35 16.60 11.37
CA THR A 69 3.11 15.57 10.66
C THR A 69 3.66 16.10 9.34
N PHE A 70 2.91 16.94 8.62
CA PHE A 70 3.29 17.47 7.30
C PHE A 70 4.15 18.74 7.33
N ARG A 71 4.63 19.19 8.50
CA ARG A 71 5.52 20.35 8.60
C ARG A 71 6.95 20.02 8.16
N GLY A 72 7.71 21.03 7.73
CA GLY A 72 9.15 20.90 7.41
C GLY A 72 9.52 20.83 5.93
N GLY A 73 8.59 21.07 5.00
CA GLY A 73 8.90 21.23 3.57
C GLY A 73 9.34 19.95 2.85
N ALA A 74 9.60 20.02 1.54
CA ALA A 74 10.10 18.89 0.77
C ALA A 74 11.61 18.68 1.03
N PRO A 75 12.08 17.45 1.31
CA PRO A 75 13.52 17.19 1.39
C PRO A 75 14.22 17.53 0.07
N THR A 76 15.49 17.90 0.16
CA THR A 76 16.28 18.40 -0.98
C THR A 76 17.47 17.50 -1.34
N ASP A 77 17.56 16.30 -0.76
CA ASP A 77 18.57 15.33 -1.16
C ASP A 77 18.33 14.87 -2.62
N ALA A 78 19.40 14.36 -3.24
CA ALA A 78 19.38 14.06 -4.67
C ALA A 78 18.33 13.00 -5.05
N THR A 79 18.08 12.01 -4.19
CA THR A 79 17.08 10.95 -4.42
C THR A 79 15.68 11.55 -4.37
N THR A 80 15.38 12.34 -3.34
CA THR A 80 14.08 13.04 -3.23
C THR A 80 13.83 13.96 -4.43
N LEU A 81 14.84 14.71 -4.89
CA LEU A 81 14.70 15.60 -6.05
C LEU A 81 14.42 14.83 -7.35
N ARG A 82 15.10 13.70 -7.59
CA ARG A 82 14.84 12.84 -8.76
C ARG A 82 13.41 12.32 -8.77
N VAL A 83 12.95 11.76 -7.66
CA VAL A 83 11.61 11.16 -7.57
C VAL A 83 10.52 12.23 -7.61
N ARG A 84 10.77 13.40 -7.01
CA ARG A 84 9.87 14.55 -7.14
C ARG A 84 9.71 14.99 -8.60
N ALA A 85 10.79 15.00 -9.38
CA ALA A 85 10.72 15.30 -10.81
C ALA A 85 9.90 14.26 -11.59
N ILE A 86 10.09 12.96 -11.29
CA ILE A 86 9.29 11.87 -11.89
C ILE A 86 7.80 12.06 -11.57
N LEU A 87 7.48 12.31 -10.30
CA LEU A 87 6.12 12.52 -9.82
C LEU A 87 5.49 13.77 -10.45
N GLY A 88 6.26 14.87 -10.57
CA GLY A 88 5.82 16.10 -11.24
C GLY A 88 5.47 15.88 -12.72
N ASN A 89 6.29 15.12 -13.45
CA ASN A 89 5.99 14.73 -14.84
C ASN A 89 4.73 13.86 -14.93
N ALA A 90 4.57 12.88 -14.04
CA ALA A 90 3.37 12.05 -13.98
C ALA A 90 2.12 12.90 -13.70
N HIS A 91 2.20 13.86 -12.78
CA HIS A 91 1.10 14.78 -12.49
C HIS A 91 0.76 15.71 -13.65
N ARG A 92 1.75 16.18 -14.41
CA ARG A 92 1.51 16.95 -15.63
C ARG A 92 0.64 16.15 -16.60
N TYR A 93 0.98 14.88 -16.83
CA TYR A 93 0.19 13.99 -17.69
C TYR A 93 -1.22 13.75 -17.12
N ALA A 94 -1.28 13.40 -15.83
CA ALA A 94 -2.52 13.11 -15.11
C ALA A 94 -3.52 14.27 -15.20
N LEU A 95 -3.09 15.48 -14.87
CA LEU A 95 -3.95 16.66 -14.77
C LEU A 95 -4.27 17.28 -16.13
N THR A 96 -3.51 16.99 -17.18
CA THR A 96 -3.76 17.54 -18.52
C THR A 96 -4.37 16.49 -19.44
N THR A 97 -3.51 15.70 -20.08
CA THR A 97 -3.87 14.73 -21.12
C THR A 97 -4.79 13.64 -20.59
N TRP A 98 -4.45 12.99 -19.47
CA TRP A 98 -5.23 11.89 -18.93
C TRP A 98 -6.62 12.34 -18.48
N TRP A 99 -6.70 13.41 -17.67
CA TRP A 99 -7.97 13.96 -17.19
C TRP A 99 -8.97 14.26 -18.33
N GLN A 100 -8.46 14.83 -19.43
CA GLN A 100 -9.26 15.10 -20.63
C GLN A 100 -9.64 13.82 -21.38
N ARG A 101 -8.70 12.88 -21.55
CA ARG A 101 -8.96 11.58 -22.20
C ARG A 101 -10.03 10.76 -21.50
N LYS A 102 -10.04 10.77 -20.16
CA LYS A 102 -11.10 10.13 -19.36
C LYS A 102 -12.45 10.88 -19.44
N GLY A 103 -12.46 12.08 -20.03
CA GLY A 103 -13.64 12.91 -20.18
C GLY A 103 -14.13 13.52 -18.87
N PHE A 104 -13.32 13.49 -17.80
CA PHE A 104 -13.72 14.00 -16.48
C PHE A 104 -13.93 15.52 -16.48
N ASN A 105 -13.26 16.25 -17.37
CA ASN A 105 -13.48 17.68 -17.61
C ASN A 105 -14.88 18.02 -18.14
N ARG A 106 -15.56 17.07 -18.81
CA ARG A 106 -16.91 17.28 -19.37
C ARG A 106 -18.02 16.98 -18.37
N GLN A 107 -17.70 16.34 -17.25
CA GLN A 107 -18.68 15.96 -16.24
C GLN A 107 -18.87 17.10 -15.24
N LYS A 108 -20.12 17.47 -14.94
CA LYS A 108 -20.45 18.63 -14.07
C LYS A 108 -20.90 18.26 -12.65
N GLY A 109 -21.13 16.98 -12.36
CA GLY A 109 -21.59 16.51 -11.04
C GLY A 109 -20.49 16.45 -9.98
N PRO A 110 -20.85 16.41 -8.67
CA PRO A 110 -19.87 16.33 -7.58
C PRO A 110 -19.02 15.06 -7.66
N TYR A 111 -19.59 13.98 -8.19
CA TYR A 111 -18.91 12.69 -8.40
C TYR A 111 -18.70 12.43 -9.90
N VAL A 112 -17.46 12.08 -10.30
CA VAL A 112 -17.19 11.61 -11.66
C VAL A 112 -17.66 10.17 -11.84
N SER A 113 -18.19 9.85 -13.01
CA SER A 113 -18.38 8.47 -13.50
C SER A 113 -17.10 7.97 -14.13
N PHE A 114 -16.67 6.77 -13.74
CA PHE A 114 -15.49 6.09 -14.29
C PHE A 114 -15.81 5.28 -15.56
N GLY A 115 -17.08 5.19 -15.95
CA GLY A 115 -17.53 4.42 -17.12
C GLY A 115 -17.55 2.90 -16.91
N GLY A 116 -17.40 2.43 -15.66
CA GLY A 116 -17.43 1.01 -15.29
C GLY A 116 -16.92 0.78 -13.88
N THR A 117 -16.98 -0.47 -13.42
CA THR A 117 -16.55 -0.92 -12.09
C THR A 117 -15.30 -1.82 -12.12
N GLY A 118 -14.80 -2.15 -13.31
CA GLY A 118 -13.65 -3.02 -13.50
C GLY A 118 -12.30 -2.32 -13.28
N GLU A 119 -11.25 -3.13 -13.30
CA GLU A 119 -9.87 -2.69 -13.04
C GLU A 119 -9.48 -1.46 -13.89
N GLN A 120 -9.75 -1.50 -15.19
CA GLN A 120 -9.33 -0.47 -16.14
C GLN A 120 -10.01 0.90 -15.90
N GLN A 121 -11.08 0.92 -15.12
CA GLN A 121 -11.81 2.14 -14.77
C GLN A 121 -11.44 2.63 -13.37
N ILE A 122 -11.28 1.72 -12.42
CA ILE A 122 -11.13 2.05 -11.00
C ILE A 122 -9.66 2.17 -10.59
N ARG A 123 -8.81 1.18 -10.89
CA ARG A 123 -7.41 1.14 -10.45
C ARG A 123 -6.62 2.40 -10.85
N PRO A 124 -6.65 2.84 -12.12
CA PRO A 124 -5.90 4.02 -12.52
C PRO A 124 -6.40 5.29 -11.82
N SER A 125 -7.71 5.41 -11.62
CA SER A 125 -8.29 6.56 -10.91
C SER A 125 -7.90 6.60 -9.43
N ALA A 126 -7.80 5.43 -8.78
CA ALA A 126 -7.35 5.31 -7.39
C ALA A 126 -5.87 5.65 -7.22
N HIS A 127 -5.03 5.16 -8.14
CA HIS A 127 -3.60 5.49 -8.17
C HIS A 127 -3.35 6.99 -8.35
N GLU A 128 -4.06 7.65 -9.26
CA GLU A 128 -3.95 9.11 -9.46
C GLU A 128 -4.45 9.92 -8.26
N ALA A 129 -5.54 9.46 -7.61
CA ALA A 129 -6.03 10.09 -6.39
C ALA A 129 -4.97 10.03 -5.28
N PHE A 130 -4.36 8.86 -5.07
CA PHE A 130 -3.28 8.67 -4.10
C PHE A 130 -2.07 9.54 -4.42
N ALA A 131 -1.60 9.50 -5.66
CA ALA A 131 -0.40 10.23 -6.05
C ALA A 131 -0.56 11.75 -5.86
N LEU A 132 -1.68 12.32 -6.32
CA LEU A 132 -1.97 13.74 -6.14
C LEU A 132 -2.10 14.10 -4.66
N ALA A 133 -2.77 13.26 -3.85
CA ALA A 133 -2.92 13.50 -2.42
C ALA A 133 -1.56 13.56 -1.71
N VAL A 134 -0.63 12.65 -2.04
CA VAL A 134 0.73 12.66 -1.51
C VAL A 134 1.43 13.97 -1.87
N ALA A 135 1.47 14.35 -3.14
CA ALA A 135 2.20 15.54 -3.57
C ALA A 135 1.63 16.84 -2.97
N LEU A 136 0.30 16.93 -2.85
CA LEU A 136 -0.37 18.09 -2.26
C LEU A 136 -0.14 18.19 -0.75
N LYS A 137 -0.20 17.07 -0.02
CA LYS A 137 -0.06 17.08 1.45
C LYS A 137 1.37 17.26 1.93
N THR A 138 2.34 16.77 1.16
CA THR A 138 3.77 16.87 1.50
C THR A 138 4.42 18.16 1.01
N GLY A 139 3.72 18.95 0.19
CA GLY A 139 4.25 20.15 -0.45
C GLY A 139 5.14 19.87 -1.67
N ALA A 140 5.14 18.64 -2.19
CA ALA A 140 5.89 18.28 -3.39
C ALA A 140 5.31 18.87 -4.67
N TYR A 141 4.00 19.15 -4.69
CA TYR A 141 3.28 19.61 -5.87
C TYR A 141 3.84 20.93 -6.41
N ASP A 142 4.06 20.99 -7.72
CA ASP A 142 4.59 22.15 -8.43
C ASP A 142 3.58 22.60 -9.51
N ALA A 143 2.94 23.74 -9.25
CA ALA A 143 1.92 24.31 -10.12
C ALA A 143 2.49 24.86 -11.44
N GLU A 144 3.72 25.37 -11.41
CA GLU A 144 4.39 25.92 -12.59
C GLU A 144 4.78 24.77 -13.53
N HIS A 145 5.42 23.73 -12.99
CA HIS A 145 5.84 22.56 -13.77
C HIS A 145 4.68 21.81 -14.43
N THR A 146 3.56 21.66 -13.70
CA THR A 146 2.38 20.96 -14.19
C THR A 146 1.50 21.82 -15.12
N GLY A 147 1.65 23.15 -15.07
CA GLY A 147 0.75 24.09 -15.74
C GLY A 147 -0.68 24.10 -15.16
N VAL A 148 -0.88 23.55 -13.97
CA VAL A 148 -2.18 23.45 -13.30
C VAL A 148 -2.06 23.97 -11.88
N SER A 149 -2.91 24.94 -11.51
CA SER A 149 -2.85 25.53 -10.16
C SER A 149 -3.11 24.49 -9.07
N SER A 150 -2.49 24.68 -7.91
CA SER A 150 -2.67 23.80 -6.74
C SER A 150 -4.13 23.67 -6.33
N ALA A 151 -4.93 24.73 -6.47
CA ALA A 151 -6.37 24.70 -6.20
C ALA A 151 -7.13 23.76 -7.15
N VAL A 152 -6.82 23.80 -8.46
CA VAL A 152 -7.45 22.91 -9.45
C VAL A 152 -6.99 21.46 -9.25
N ALA A 153 -5.70 21.24 -8.98
CA ALA A 153 -5.18 19.91 -8.67
C ALA A 153 -5.82 19.32 -7.41
N LYS A 154 -5.95 20.11 -6.34
CA LYS A 154 -6.62 19.73 -5.10
C LYS A 154 -8.09 19.36 -5.34
N GLU A 155 -8.85 20.18 -6.07
CA GLU A 155 -10.24 19.84 -6.38
C GLU A 155 -10.34 18.55 -7.22
N ARG A 156 -9.43 18.32 -8.17
CA ARG A 156 -9.41 17.07 -8.95
C ARG A 156 -9.09 15.86 -8.07
N ALA A 157 -8.12 15.97 -7.18
CA ALA A 157 -7.76 14.93 -6.22
C ALA A 157 -8.96 14.59 -5.31
N LEU A 158 -9.57 15.62 -4.68
CA LEU A 158 -10.78 15.46 -3.87
C LEU A 158 -11.92 14.83 -4.65
N ARG A 159 -12.13 15.28 -5.89
CA ARG A 159 -13.18 14.76 -6.76
C ARG A 159 -12.98 13.31 -7.14
N LEU A 160 -11.75 12.86 -7.45
CA LEU A 160 -11.45 11.45 -7.67
C LEU A 160 -11.72 10.64 -6.41
N THR A 161 -11.14 11.06 -5.28
CA THR A 161 -11.26 10.40 -3.97
C THR A 161 -12.72 10.20 -3.56
N ARG A 162 -13.52 11.29 -3.52
CA ARG A 162 -14.94 11.19 -3.14
C ARG A 162 -15.75 10.36 -4.13
N SER A 163 -15.39 10.36 -5.42
CA SER A 163 -16.07 9.55 -6.44
C SER A 163 -15.77 8.07 -6.32
N LEU A 164 -14.52 7.70 -6.02
CA LEU A 164 -14.11 6.32 -5.74
C LEU A 164 -14.91 5.78 -4.55
N ALA A 165 -14.88 6.51 -3.43
CA ALA A 165 -15.60 6.12 -2.22
C ALA A 165 -17.13 6.06 -2.44
N TYR A 166 -17.73 7.10 -3.01
CA TYR A 166 -19.18 7.13 -3.31
C TYR A 166 -19.61 5.94 -4.17
N ARG A 167 -18.84 5.59 -5.20
CA ARG A 167 -19.17 4.53 -6.15
C ARG A 167 -18.78 3.13 -5.71
N HIS A 168 -18.20 2.98 -4.52
CA HIS A 168 -17.92 1.66 -3.95
C HIS A 168 -19.23 0.97 -3.53
N VAL A 169 -19.26 -0.36 -3.57
CA VAL A 169 -20.44 -1.17 -3.21
C VAL A 169 -20.92 -0.94 -1.78
N ALA A 170 -20.02 -0.50 -0.88
CA ALA A 170 -20.36 -0.11 0.50
C ALA A 170 -21.29 1.12 0.57
N ASN A 171 -21.31 1.95 -0.47
CA ASN A 171 -22.01 3.24 -0.48
C ASN A 171 -23.05 3.36 -1.61
N THR A 172 -22.86 2.63 -2.71
CA THR A 172 -23.77 2.63 -3.87
C THR A 172 -24.07 1.19 -4.30
N PRO A 173 -25.35 0.78 -4.40
CA PRO A 173 -25.72 -0.52 -4.95
C PRO A 173 -25.13 -0.74 -6.35
N ARG A 174 -24.57 -1.93 -6.60
CA ARG A 174 -23.84 -2.27 -7.84
C ARG A 174 -22.61 -1.38 -8.11
N GLY A 175 -22.10 -0.73 -7.07
CA GLY A 175 -20.80 -0.08 -7.09
C GLY A 175 -19.65 -1.07 -7.32
N TRP A 176 -18.44 -0.55 -7.53
CA TRP A 176 -17.24 -1.38 -7.61
C TRP A 176 -16.85 -1.89 -6.21
N GLY A 177 -16.12 -2.98 -6.14
CA GLY A 177 -15.70 -3.60 -4.88
C GLY A 177 -15.87 -5.10 -4.92
N HIS A 178 -15.30 -5.81 -3.96
CA HIS A 178 -15.32 -7.28 -3.91
C HIS A 178 -14.71 -7.95 -5.17
N HIS A 179 -13.85 -7.25 -5.91
CA HIS A 179 -13.12 -7.80 -7.04
C HIS A 179 -11.81 -8.46 -6.59
N TRP A 180 -11.21 -9.25 -7.49
CA TRP A 180 -9.96 -9.98 -7.24
C TRP A 180 -8.80 -9.07 -6.77
N GLN A 181 -8.76 -7.81 -7.20
CA GLN A 181 -7.74 -6.81 -6.81
C GLN A 181 -8.31 -5.59 -6.09
N SER A 182 -9.62 -5.52 -5.78
CA SER A 182 -10.18 -4.25 -5.28
C SER A 182 -9.64 -3.81 -3.91
N ALA A 183 -9.04 -4.71 -3.14
CA ALA A 183 -8.30 -4.37 -1.91
C ALA A 183 -7.15 -3.39 -2.18
N LEU A 184 -6.37 -3.62 -3.24
CA LEU A 184 -5.30 -2.73 -3.66
C LEU A 184 -5.87 -1.36 -4.06
N TRP A 185 -6.90 -1.34 -4.93
CA TRP A 185 -7.48 -0.09 -5.42
C TRP A 185 -8.10 0.73 -4.28
N ALA A 186 -8.78 0.05 -3.35
CA ALA A 186 -9.36 0.65 -2.17
C ALA A 186 -8.30 1.17 -1.19
N SER A 187 -7.13 0.54 -1.10
CA SER A 187 -6.04 1.07 -0.28
C SER A 187 -5.48 2.38 -0.84
N SER A 188 -5.21 2.49 -2.14
CA SER A 188 -4.80 3.77 -2.74
C SER A 188 -5.90 4.84 -2.60
N ALA A 189 -7.15 4.51 -2.91
CA ALA A 189 -8.28 5.44 -2.80
C ALA A 189 -8.54 5.88 -1.34
N GLY A 190 -8.45 4.94 -0.40
CA GLY A 190 -8.63 5.17 1.02
C GLY A 190 -7.55 6.06 1.61
N THR A 191 -6.28 5.80 1.27
CA THR A 191 -5.15 6.63 1.69
C THR A 191 -5.22 8.04 1.10
N ALA A 192 -5.68 8.19 -0.15
CA ALA A 192 -5.99 9.51 -0.71
C ALA A 192 -7.03 10.26 0.13
N GLY A 193 -8.08 9.55 0.56
CA GLY A 193 -9.12 10.09 1.45
C GLY A 193 -8.60 10.46 2.84
N TRP A 194 -7.71 9.65 3.39
CA TRP A 194 -7.12 9.89 4.70
C TRP A 194 -6.12 11.06 4.70
N LEU A 195 -5.31 11.17 3.65
CA LEU A 195 -4.42 12.31 3.42
C LEU A 195 -5.19 13.64 3.27
N LEU A 196 -6.30 13.61 2.53
CA LEU A 196 -7.17 14.77 2.27
C LEU A 196 -8.36 14.87 3.25
N TRP A 197 -8.29 14.19 4.40
CA TRP A 197 -9.45 14.01 5.28
C TRP A 197 -10.13 15.32 5.67
N ASP A 198 -9.35 16.31 6.09
CA ASP A 198 -9.84 17.62 6.55
C ASP A 198 -10.53 18.42 5.45
N ASP A 199 -10.20 18.13 4.19
CA ASP A 199 -10.75 18.81 3.01
C ASP A 199 -12.02 18.11 2.45
N LEU A 200 -12.33 16.90 2.92
CA LEU A 200 -13.54 16.18 2.54
C LEU A 200 -14.74 16.65 3.37
N ALA A 201 -15.91 16.73 2.71
CA ALA A 201 -17.17 16.93 3.42
C ALA A 201 -17.48 15.73 4.35
N PRO A 202 -18.20 15.92 5.47
CA PRO A 202 -18.50 14.84 6.42
C PRO A 202 -19.12 13.59 5.78
N ARG A 203 -19.98 13.78 4.77
CA ARG A 203 -20.59 12.67 4.01
C ARG A 203 -19.56 11.87 3.21
N ASP A 204 -18.60 12.55 2.56
CA ASP A 204 -17.57 11.88 1.77
C ASP A 204 -16.55 11.17 2.67
N ARG A 205 -16.27 11.71 3.86
CA ARG A 205 -15.48 11.03 4.91
C ARG A 205 -16.11 9.69 5.30
N GLN A 206 -17.42 9.67 5.56
CA GLN A 206 -18.16 8.44 5.85
C GLN A 206 -18.09 7.43 4.68
N TYR A 207 -18.13 7.91 3.44
CA TYR A 207 -17.97 7.03 2.28
C TYR A 207 -16.59 6.38 2.22
N VAL A 208 -15.52 7.14 2.49
CA VAL A 208 -14.16 6.61 2.54
C VAL A 208 -14.03 5.56 3.65
N GLN A 209 -14.47 5.89 4.87
CA GLN A 209 -14.46 4.96 6.01
C GLN A 209 -15.15 3.63 5.68
N ARG A 210 -16.40 3.68 5.19
CA ARG A 210 -17.17 2.48 4.83
C ARG A 210 -16.54 1.66 3.71
N MET A 211 -15.89 2.32 2.74
CA MET A 211 -15.16 1.63 1.67
C MET A 211 -13.98 0.84 2.23
N VAL A 212 -13.15 1.48 3.06
CA VAL A 212 -11.98 0.85 3.68
C VAL A 212 -12.41 -0.29 4.61
N GLU A 213 -13.41 -0.04 5.46
CA GLU A 213 -13.95 -1.06 6.38
C GLU A 213 -14.49 -2.28 5.62
N GLN A 214 -15.32 -2.06 4.59
CA GLN A 214 -15.92 -3.14 3.80
C GLN A 214 -14.86 -4.00 3.11
N GLU A 215 -13.83 -3.38 2.52
CA GLU A 215 -12.75 -4.11 1.84
C GLU A 215 -11.82 -4.85 2.82
N ALA A 216 -11.53 -4.27 4.00
CA ALA A 216 -10.79 -4.95 5.07
C ALA A 216 -11.56 -6.15 5.65
N ASN A 217 -12.89 -6.00 5.82
CA ASN A 217 -13.76 -7.06 6.35
C ASN A 217 -13.77 -8.33 5.49
N ARG A 218 -13.48 -8.24 4.19
CA ARG A 218 -13.38 -9.41 3.29
C ARG A 218 -12.31 -10.41 3.73
N PHE A 219 -11.30 -9.96 4.47
CA PHE A 219 -10.16 -10.77 4.85
C PHE A 219 -10.27 -11.36 6.27
N ILE A 220 -11.36 -11.09 6.99
CA ILE A 220 -11.58 -11.72 8.30
C ILE A 220 -11.79 -13.22 8.09
N GLY A 221 -10.92 -14.02 8.70
CA GLY A 221 -10.92 -15.47 8.52
C GLY A 221 -10.36 -15.95 7.18
N TYR A 222 -9.79 -15.04 6.37
CA TYR A 222 -9.10 -15.40 5.14
C TYR A 222 -7.87 -16.25 5.45
N ARG A 223 -7.64 -17.25 4.61
CA ARG A 223 -6.45 -18.11 4.67
C ARG A 223 -5.55 -17.74 3.51
N PRO A 224 -4.32 -17.25 3.76
CA PRO A 224 -3.40 -16.97 2.68
C PRO A 224 -3.16 -18.21 1.81
N PRO A 225 -3.27 -18.10 0.48
CA PRO A 225 -2.83 -19.17 -0.41
C PRO A 225 -1.31 -19.32 -0.36
N TYR A 226 -0.85 -20.57 -0.57
CA TYR A 226 0.56 -20.92 -0.60
C TYR A 226 0.94 -21.65 -1.89
N TYR A 227 2.03 -21.26 -2.53
CA TYR A 227 2.61 -21.94 -3.69
C TYR A 227 2.94 -23.39 -3.39
N ARG A 228 3.53 -23.65 -2.22
CA ARG A 228 3.85 -24.97 -1.71
C ARG A 228 3.26 -25.17 -0.33
N ASP A 229 2.77 -26.38 -0.07
CA ASP A 229 2.43 -26.78 1.30
C ASP A 229 3.68 -27.02 2.17
N ARG A 230 3.48 -27.39 3.44
CA ARG A 230 4.57 -27.72 4.38
C ARG A 230 5.45 -28.89 3.96
N SER A 231 4.95 -29.82 3.17
CA SER A 231 5.73 -30.95 2.64
C SER A 231 6.58 -30.57 1.43
N GLY A 232 6.40 -29.35 0.90
CA GLY A 232 7.04 -28.88 -0.32
C GLY A 232 6.26 -29.21 -1.60
N THR A 233 5.05 -29.75 -1.49
CA THR A 233 4.21 -30.08 -2.64
C THR A 233 3.68 -28.80 -3.27
N ILE A 234 3.91 -28.62 -4.58
CA ILE A 234 3.43 -27.45 -5.34
C ILE A 234 1.90 -27.53 -5.50
N LEU A 235 1.21 -26.51 -5.02
CA LEU A 235 -0.24 -26.34 -5.11
C LEU A 235 -0.66 -25.45 -6.30
N PHE A 236 0.17 -24.46 -6.65
CA PHE A 236 -0.11 -23.49 -7.73
C PHE A 236 1.07 -23.40 -8.70
N THR A 237 1.14 -24.32 -9.66
CA THR A 237 2.26 -24.34 -10.63
C THR A 237 2.38 -23.02 -11.39
N GLY A 238 3.57 -22.41 -11.30
CA GLY A 238 3.92 -21.20 -12.04
C GLY A 238 3.36 -19.90 -11.49
N ASP A 239 2.75 -19.93 -10.30
CA ASP A 239 2.08 -18.80 -9.67
C ASP A 239 2.31 -18.88 -8.16
N THR A 240 3.26 -18.08 -7.68
CA THR A 240 3.73 -18.19 -6.30
C THR A 240 2.76 -17.67 -5.26
N LYS A 241 1.69 -16.97 -5.65
CA LYS A 241 0.78 -16.27 -4.73
C LYS A 241 1.45 -15.16 -3.89
N ALA A 242 2.72 -14.86 -4.14
CA ALA A 242 3.49 -13.86 -3.41
C ALA A 242 2.91 -12.45 -3.61
N GLU A 243 2.69 -12.07 -4.87
CA GLU A 243 2.01 -10.82 -5.21
C GLU A 243 0.63 -10.79 -4.58
N GLU A 244 -0.15 -11.86 -4.72
CA GLU A 244 -1.54 -11.85 -4.28
C GLU A 244 -1.72 -11.76 -2.76
N ASN A 245 -0.73 -12.19 -1.98
CA ASN A 245 -0.77 -12.01 -0.54
C ASN A 245 -0.38 -10.58 -0.16
N ALA A 246 0.68 -10.03 -0.77
CA ALA A 246 1.22 -8.71 -0.44
C ALA A 246 0.22 -7.57 -0.72
N TRP A 247 -0.29 -7.49 -1.96
CA TRP A 247 -1.22 -6.45 -2.40
C TRP A 247 -2.63 -6.52 -1.71
N ASN A 248 -3.06 -7.69 -1.20
CA ASN A 248 -4.30 -7.89 -0.44
C ASN A 248 -4.11 -7.40 0.99
N GLY A 249 -2.90 -7.56 1.54
CA GLY A 249 -2.52 -7.01 2.84
C GLY A 249 -2.65 -5.49 2.91
N ARG A 250 -2.48 -4.76 1.80
CA ARG A 250 -2.49 -3.29 1.79
C ARG A 250 -3.76 -2.65 2.35
N ILE A 251 -4.94 -3.23 2.12
CA ILE A 251 -6.16 -2.67 2.71
C ILE A 251 -6.19 -2.81 4.24
N LEU A 252 -5.63 -3.91 4.76
CA LEU A 252 -5.54 -4.15 6.21
C LEU A 252 -4.50 -3.24 6.85
N GLN A 253 -3.38 -2.97 6.15
CA GLN A 253 -2.39 -1.97 6.56
C GLN A 253 -3.03 -0.59 6.74
N LEU A 254 -3.82 -0.16 5.75
CA LEU A 254 -4.55 1.10 5.87
C LEU A 254 -5.61 1.04 6.98
N ALA A 255 -6.45 0.01 7.03
CA ALA A 255 -7.56 -0.05 7.97
C ALA A 255 -7.09 -0.04 9.43
N THR A 256 -6.00 -0.76 9.74
CA THR A 256 -5.41 -0.81 11.09
C THR A 256 -4.75 0.52 11.47
N ALA A 257 -4.06 1.19 10.55
CA ALA A 257 -3.48 2.51 10.81
C ALA A 257 -4.55 3.62 10.93
N MET A 258 -5.60 3.54 10.10
CA MET A 258 -6.63 4.58 9.97
C MET A 258 -7.72 4.48 11.04
N MET A 259 -8.03 3.28 11.53
CA MET A 259 -9.10 3.02 12.50
C MET A 259 -8.59 2.11 13.65
N PRO A 260 -7.64 2.59 14.48
CA PRO A 260 -6.98 1.78 15.52
C PRO A 260 -7.93 1.31 16.63
N GLU A 261 -9.03 2.01 16.87
CA GLU A 261 -10.01 1.68 17.92
C GLU A 261 -11.20 0.84 17.39
N HIS A 262 -11.16 0.41 16.12
CA HIS A 262 -12.24 -0.37 15.52
C HIS A 262 -12.40 -1.74 16.21
N PRO A 263 -13.63 -2.23 16.47
CA PRO A 263 -13.88 -3.54 17.11
C PRO A 263 -13.31 -4.75 16.35
N ARG A 264 -12.99 -4.58 15.08
CA ARG A 264 -12.37 -5.61 14.21
C ARG A 264 -10.87 -5.40 14.01
N HIS A 265 -10.26 -4.40 14.67
CA HIS A 265 -8.85 -4.05 14.52
C HIS A 265 -7.94 -5.26 14.72
N SER A 266 -8.07 -5.98 15.83
CA SER A 266 -7.22 -7.16 16.11
C SER A 266 -7.39 -8.28 15.07
N ALA A 267 -8.59 -8.45 14.51
CA ALA A 267 -8.82 -9.42 13.44
C ALA A 267 -8.14 -8.99 12.13
N TRP A 268 -8.22 -7.70 11.77
CA TRP A 268 -7.52 -7.15 10.62
C TRP A 268 -6.01 -7.22 10.79
N GLN A 269 -5.49 -6.84 11.96
CA GLN A 269 -4.07 -6.86 12.27
C GLN A 269 -3.50 -8.28 12.20
N LYS A 270 -4.21 -9.27 12.76
CA LYS A 270 -3.80 -10.67 12.65
C LYS A 270 -3.71 -11.12 11.19
N THR A 271 -4.74 -10.86 10.37
CA THR A 271 -4.71 -11.26 8.96
C THR A 271 -3.66 -10.46 8.17
N MET A 272 -3.41 -9.21 8.52
CA MET A 272 -2.36 -8.39 7.89
C MET A 272 -0.98 -9.03 8.07
N VAL A 273 -0.64 -9.42 9.30
CA VAL A 273 0.63 -10.12 9.60
C VAL A 273 0.71 -11.44 8.86
N ASP A 274 -0.37 -12.23 8.85
CA ASP A 274 -0.45 -13.52 8.15
C ASP A 274 -0.19 -13.36 6.63
N LEU A 275 -0.81 -12.37 6.00
CA LEU A 275 -0.59 -12.04 4.59
C LEU A 275 0.82 -11.54 4.31
N MET A 276 1.36 -10.66 5.15
CA MET A 276 2.72 -10.13 4.99
C MET A 276 3.79 -11.24 5.07
N LEU A 277 3.70 -12.10 6.10
CA LEU A 277 4.64 -13.18 6.31
C LEU A 277 4.51 -14.25 5.22
N SER A 278 3.28 -14.65 4.87
CA SER A 278 3.06 -15.65 3.83
C SER A 278 3.52 -15.21 2.44
N ALA A 279 3.39 -13.92 2.10
CA ALA A 279 3.73 -13.40 0.76
C ALA A 279 5.15 -13.79 0.31
N PHE A 280 6.13 -13.70 1.20
CA PHE A 280 7.53 -13.98 0.89
C PHE A 280 8.13 -15.10 1.76
N ALA A 281 7.29 -15.98 2.30
CA ALA A 281 7.75 -17.14 3.07
C ALA A 281 8.58 -18.11 2.22
N ARG A 282 9.72 -18.55 2.78
CA ARG A 282 10.62 -19.54 2.20
C ARG A 282 10.41 -20.91 2.87
N PRO A 283 10.78 -22.02 2.20
CA PRO A 283 10.71 -23.35 2.80
C PRO A 283 11.31 -23.45 4.20
N GLN A 284 12.49 -22.86 4.43
CA GLN A 284 13.16 -22.91 5.72
C GLN A 284 12.42 -22.16 6.85
N ASP A 285 11.61 -21.16 6.52
CA ASP A 285 10.92 -20.35 7.53
C ASP A 285 9.83 -21.15 8.28
N MET A 286 9.33 -22.22 7.68
CA MET A 286 8.29 -23.09 8.27
C MET A 286 8.78 -23.91 9.47
N GLN A 287 10.10 -23.96 9.69
CA GLN A 287 10.72 -24.65 10.83
C GLN A 287 11.32 -23.66 11.83
N SER A 288 11.21 -22.36 11.58
CA SER A 288 11.86 -21.33 12.38
C SER A 288 11.11 -21.08 13.69
N THR A 289 11.85 -21.14 14.80
CA THR A 289 11.38 -20.79 16.14
C THR A 289 11.51 -19.31 16.44
N ARG A 290 11.99 -18.49 15.49
CA ARG A 290 12.06 -17.03 15.65
C ARG A 290 10.66 -16.50 15.93
N GLU A 291 10.53 -15.78 17.03
CA GLU A 291 9.28 -15.11 17.39
C GLU A 291 9.09 -13.83 16.57
N ILE A 292 7.86 -13.63 16.11
CA ILE A 292 7.40 -12.41 15.47
C ILE A 292 5.92 -12.22 15.80
N HIS A 293 5.57 -11.05 16.35
CA HIS A 293 4.19 -10.70 16.72
C HIS A 293 3.53 -11.73 17.66
N GLY A 294 4.30 -12.21 18.63
CA GLY A 294 3.83 -13.11 19.70
C GLY A 294 3.66 -14.58 19.33
N ARG A 295 4.18 -15.01 18.17
CA ARG A 295 4.22 -16.42 17.77
C ARG A 295 5.52 -16.72 17.04
N SER A 296 5.94 -17.97 17.03
CA SER A 296 7.01 -18.41 16.15
C SER A 296 6.61 -18.29 14.68
N LEU A 297 7.58 -18.09 13.78
CA LEU A 297 7.34 -18.13 12.33
C LEU A 297 6.70 -19.45 11.89
N ALA A 298 7.13 -20.57 12.48
CA ALA A 298 6.52 -21.87 12.23
C ALA A 298 5.03 -21.92 12.61
N GLU A 299 4.55 -21.17 13.60
CA GLU A 299 3.13 -21.13 13.95
C GLU A 299 2.30 -20.25 13.01
N TRP A 300 2.91 -19.23 12.41
CA TRP A 300 2.27 -18.40 11.39
C TRP A 300 2.13 -19.12 10.05
N LEU A 301 3.16 -19.88 9.64
CA LEU A 301 3.30 -20.33 8.26
C LEU A 301 2.72 -21.74 7.99
N HIS A 302 1.88 -21.83 6.97
CA HIS A 302 1.29 -23.09 6.49
C HIS A 302 1.87 -23.57 5.13
N GLY A 303 2.89 -22.90 4.63
CA GLY A 303 3.52 -23.18 3.35
C GLY A 303 4.61 -22.16 3.03
N SER A 304 5.08 -22.16 1.78
CA SER A 304 6.03 -21.18 1.25
C SER A 304 5.58 -20.65 -0.10
N ASN A 305 5.97 -19.40 -0.41
CA ASN A 305 5.63 -18.70 -1.65
C ASN A 305 6.86 -18.37 -2.48
N ILE A 306 8.05 -18.33 -1.92
CA ILE A 306 9.28 -18.10 -2.69
C ILE A 306 10.29 -19.21 -2.42
N ASN A 307 11.36 -19.28 -3.21
CA ASN A 307 12.46 -20.20 -2.98
C ASN A 307 13.40 -19.66 -1.89
N ASP A 308 14.23 -20.52 -1.28
CA ASP A 308 15.13 -20.12 -0.19
C ASP A 308 16.13 -19.02 -0.60
N ASP A 309 16.49 -18.95 -1.89
CA ASP A 309 17.37 -17.92 -2.46
C ASP A 309 16.65 -16.59 -2.78
N GLY A 310 15.36 -16.47 -2.42
CA GLY A 310 14.53 -15.30 -2.69
C GLY A 310 13.90 -15.27 -4.09
N SER A 311 14.22 -16.24 -4.96
CA SER A 311 13.65 -16.31 -6.30
C SER A 311 12.19 -16.75 -6.28
N MET A 312 11.41 -16.27 -7.26
CA MET A 312 10.00 -16.59 -7.39
C MET A 312 9.58 -16.69 -8.86
N VAL A 313 8.44 -17.35 -9.09
CA VAL A 313 7.84 -17.47 -10.41
C VAL A 313 6.44 -16.89 -10.40
N ASN A 314 6.07 -16.17 -11.45
CA ASN A 314 4.69 -15.82 -11.70
C ASN A 314 4.39 -15.86 -13.20
N HIS A 315 3.14 -16.17 -13.56
CA HIS A 315 2.75 -16.48 -14.93
C HIS A 315 3.70 -17.47 -15.62
N ASN A 316 4.08 -18.54 -14.91
CA ASN A 316 5.00 -19.59 -15.35
C ASN A 316 6.41 -19.09 -15.71
N ARG A 317 6.85 -17.96 -15.14
CA ARG A 317 8.14 -17.33 -15.46
C ARG A 317 8.81 -16.78 -14.21
N VAL A 318 10.14 -16.86 -14.15
CA VAL A 318 10.95 -15.95 -13.34
C VAL A 318 10.81 -14.56 -13.95
N HIS A 319 9.90 -13.78 -13.38
CA HIS A 319 9.47 -12.52 -13.97
C HIS A 319 9.81 -11.36 -13.02
N PRO A 320 10.81 -10.52 -13.37
CA PRO A 320 11.36 -9.45 -12.52
C PRO A 320 10.32 -8.55 -11.85
N ASP A 321 9.27 -8.14 -12.56
CA ASP A 321 8.25 -7.24 -12.00
C ASP A 321 7.67 -7.77 -10.68
N TYR A 322 7.48 -9.09 -10.56
CA TYR A 322 6.82 -9.68 -9.38
C TYR A 322 7.69 -9.74 -8.13
N PHE A 323 9.01 -9.67 -8.30
CA PHE A 323 9.91 -9.54 -7.16
C PHE A 323 9.68 -8.20 -6.45
N THR A 324 9.32 -7.15 -7.20
CA THR A 324 9.08 -5.83 -6.64
C THR A 324 7.76 -5.71 -5.88
N ASN A 325 6.85 -6.70 -5.95
CA ASN A 325 5.63 -6.69 -5.14
C ASN A 325 5.91 -6.78 -3.63
N VAL A 326 7.15 -7.08 -3.21
CA VAL A 326 7.54 -6.94 -1.81
C VAL A 326 7.35 -5.53 -1.27
N THR A 327 7.37 -4.52 -2.14
CA THR A 327 7.04 -3.13 -1.80
C THR A 327 5.59 -2.96 -1.31
N ASP A 328 4.66 -3.85 -1.68
CA ASP A 328 3.27 -3.81 -1.18
C ASP A 328 3.18 -4.18 0.31
N ASN A 329 4.12 -4.96 0.86
CA ASN A 329 4.25 -5.14 2.32
C ASN A 329 4.74 -3.85 2.99
N MET A 330 5.67 -3.15 2.34
CA MET A 330 6.28 -1.90 2.84
C MET A 330 5.35 -0.70 2.73
N TYR A 331 4.17 -0.83 2.11
CA TYR A 331 3.12 0.18 2.20
C TYR A 331 2.71 0.44 3.66
N ALA A 332 2.89 -0.53 4.55
CA ALA A 332 2.71 -0.39 5.98
C ALA A 332 3.66 0.66 6.55
N ALA A 333 4.90 0.72 6.08
CA ALA A 333 5.87 1.73 6.51
C ALA A 333 5.37 3.14 6.21
N LEU A 334 4.65 3.33 5.09
CA LEU A 334 4.10 4.63 4.73
C LEU A 334 2.94 5.03 5.63
N VAL A 335 1.92 4.16 5.76
CA VAL A 335 0.69 4.49 6.48
C VAL A 335 0.85 4.47 8.00
N TYR A 336 1.68 3.58 8.56
CA TYR A 336 1.92 3.52 10.00
C TYR A 336 2.77 4.69 10.48
N THR A 337 3.80 5.08 9.72
CA THR A 337 4.60 6.27 10.08
C THR A 337 3.75 7.53 10.04
N LEU A 338 2.85 7.67 9.06
CA LEU A 338 1.87 8.77 9.03
C LEU A 338 0.91 8.75 10.23
N ALA A 339 0.53 7.56 10.72
CA ALA A 339 -0.28 7.40 11.92
C ALA A 339 0.47 7.63 13.24
N GLY A 340 1.81 7.75 13.23
CA GLY A 340 2.61 7.72 14.46
C GLY A 340 2.58 6.36 15.16
N LEU A 341 2.40 5.29 14.39
CA LEU A 341 2.40 3.90 14.85
C LEU A 341 3.72 3.21 14.48
N PRO A 342 4.17 2.24 15.29
CA PRO A 342 5.34 1.46 14.94
C PRO A 342 5.05 0.52 13.75
N ILE A 343 5.95 0.48 12.78
CA ILE A 343 5.84 -0.38 11.59
C ILE A 343 5.97 -1.85 12.05
N PRO A 344 5.05 -2.75 11.65
CA PRO A 344 5.20 -4.17 11.94
C PRO A 344 6.43 -4.72 11.23
N GLU A 345 7.28 -5.45 11.96
CA GLU A 345 8.47 -6.11 11.40
C GLU A 345 8.13 -7.02 10.21
N ALA A 346 6.93 -7.62 10.20
CA ALA A 346 6.43 -8.42 9.08
C ALA A 346 6.43 -7.66 7.73
N ALA A 347 6.38 -6.32 7.73
CA ALA A 347 6.44 -5.50 6.52
C ALA A 347 7.75 -5.67 5.73
N PHE A 348 8.82 -6.10 6.40
CA PHE A 348 10.16 -6.29 5.80
C PHE A 348 10.55 -7.76 5.67
N PHE A 349 9.65 -8.69 5.99
CA PHE A 349 9.95 -10.11 6.05
C PHE A 349 10.44 -10.64 4.69
N ASN A 350 11.66 -11.19 4.69
CA ASN A 350 12.39 -11.70 3.53
C ASN A 350 12.60 -10.71 2.37
N ALA A 351 12.43 -9.40 2.61
CA ALA A 351 12.72 -8.38 1.62
C ALA A 351 14.20 -8.37 1.22
N ASP A 352 15.09 -8.69 2.15
CA ASP A 352 16.52 -8.87 1.93
C ASP A 352 16.82 -10.02 0.96
N ALA A 353 16.14 -11.16 1.12
CA ALA A 353 16.30 -12.31 0.25
C ALA A 353 15.81 -11.99 -1.19
N VAL A 354 14.65 -11.36 -1.31
CA VAL A 354 14.09 -10.96 -2.62
C VAL A 354 14.98 -9.92 -3.32
N TYR A 355 15.46 -8.91 -2.59
CA TYR A 355 16.36 -7.90 -3.12
C TYR A 355 17.70 -8.52 -3.55
N THR A 356 18.25 -9.42 -2.72
CA THR A 356 19.45 -10.19 -3.04
C THR A 356 19.26 -11.03 -4.30
N ALA A 357 18.10 -11.65 -4.50
CA ALA A 357 17.82 -12.43 -5.71
C ALA A 357 17.86 -11.57 -6.99
N LEU A 358 17.34 -10.33 -6.94
CA LEU A 358 17.39 -9.40 -8.06
C LEU A 358 18.82 -8.98 -8.43
N VAL A 359 19.64 -8.70 -7.41
CA VAL A 359 20.98 -8.13 -7.58
C VAL A 359 22.05 -9.18 -7.81
N ASN A 360 22.00 -10.30 -7.07
CA ASN A 360 23.11 -11.23 -6.96
C ASN A 360 22.89 -12.55 -7.70
N THR A 361 21.64 -13.01 -7.85
CA THR A 361 21.35 -14.35 -8.37
C THR A 361 21.38 -14.37 -9.90
N PRO A 362 22.23 -15.21 -10.54
CA PRO A 362 22.24 -15.36 -11.98
C PRO A 362 21.11 -16.29 -12.44
N PHE A 363 20.28 -15.79 -13.36
CA PHE A 363 19.28 -16.56 -14.08
C PHE A 363 19.75 -16.75 -15.52
N ALA A 364 19.99 -18.00 -15.94
CA ALA A 364 20.61 -18.30 -17.24
C ALA A 364 21.93 -17.52 -17.49
N GLY A 365 22.75 -17.37 -16.43
CA GLY A 365 24.07 -16.72 -16.50
C GLY A 365 24.06 -15.19 -16.34
N LYS A 366 22.91 -14.55 -16.16
CA LYS A 366 22.80 -13.09 -15.95
C LYS A 366 21.92 -12.75 -14.75
N THR A 367 22.31 -11.76 -13.95
CA THR A 367 21.47 -11.22 -12.87
C THR A 367 20.28 -10.44 -13.45
N ILE A 368 19.21 -10.25 -12.68
CA ILE A 368 18.09 -9.42 -13.14
C ILE A 368 18.53 -7.97 -13.26
N TYR A 369 19.22 -7.44 -12.26
CA TYR A 369 19.82 -6.10 -12.33
C TYR A 369 21.14 -6.15 -13.10
N GLN A 370 21.19 -5.43 -14.23
CA GLN A 370 22.38 -5.35 -15.08
C GLN A 370 23.20 -4.11 -14.71
N THR A 371 24.42 -4.36 -14.23
CA THR A 371 25.37 -3.36 -13.70
C THR A 371 25.59 -2.20 -14.67
N ASN A 372 25.77 -0.99 -14.13
CA ASN A 372 26.11 0.26 -14.83
C ASN A 372 25.06 0.84 -15.79
N GLU A 373 24.01 0.11 -16.16
CA GLU A 373 23.10 0.58 -17.21
C GLU A 373 21.65 0.82 -16.73
N GLY A 374 21.31 0.40 -15.51
CA GLY A 374 19.92 0.45 -15.01
C GLY A 374 18.96 -0.39 -15.87
N ILE A 375 19.48 -1.41 -16.57
CA ILE A 375 18.74 -2.33 -17.41
C ILE A 375 18.24 -3.51 -16.57
N ILE A 376 17.03 -3.96 -16.87
CA ILE A 376 16.44 -5.14 -16.25
C ILE A 376 16.49 -6.26 -17.27
N HIS A 377 17.17 -7.34 -16.92
CA HIS A 377 17.15 -8.58 -17.66
C HIS A 377 15.90 -9.39 -17.27
N TYR A 378 15.12 -9.80 -18.27
CA TYR A 378 13.97 -10.69 -18.11
C TYR A 378 14.38 -12.10 -18.55
N PRO A 379 14.75 -13.01 -17.62
CA PRO A 379 15.40 -14.28 -17.97
C PRO A 379 14.54 -15.18 -18.85
N GLN A 380 13.22 -15.10 -18.68
CA GLN A 380 12.24 -15.89 -19.42
C GLN A 380 11.26 -15.00 -20.23
N GLY A 381 11.69 -13.76 -20.51
CA GLY A 381 10.92 -12.77 -21.25
C GLY A 381 9.68 -12.24 -20.51
N THR A 382 8.92 -11.40 -21.20
CA THR A 382 7.66 -10.82 -20.72
C THR A 382 6.69 -10.61 -21.88
N ARG A 383 5.38 -10.64 -21.60
CA ARG A 383 4.32 -10.41 -22.58
C ARG A 383 3.75 -8.99 -22.56
N TRP A 384 4.19 -8.15 -21.63
CA TRP A 384 3.67 -6.78 -21.48
C TRP A 384 4.70 -5.68 -21.70
N GLY A 385 5.94 -6.00 -22.06
CA GLY A 385 6.97 -5.02 -22.38
C GLY A 385 8.06 -4.94 -21.30
N THR A 386 9.26 -4.55 -21.70
CA THR A 386 10.49 -4.64 -20.89
C THR A 386 10.92 -3.31 -20.28
N GLN A 387 10.14 -2.24 -20.50
CA GLN A 387 10.55 -0.87 -20.15
C GLN A 387 10.07 -0.42 -18.77
N ARG A 388 9.32 -1.24 -18.03
CA ARG A 388 8.95 -0.90 -16.65
C ARG A 388 10.18 -0.67 -15.80
N ARG A 389 10.19 0.47 -15.11
CA ARG A 389 11.36 0.93 -14.35
C ARG A 389 11.00 1.49 -12.98
N MET A 390 9.87 2.18 -12.86
CA MET A 390 9.49 2.88 -11.62
C MET A 390 9.39 1.96 -10.40
N HIS A 391 8.83 0.74 -10.53
CA HIS A 391 8.76 -0.22 -9.42
C HIS A 391 10.12 -0.74 -8.93
N PHE A 392 11.14 -0.81 -9.80
CA PHE A 392 12.51 -1.14 -9.38
C PHE A 392 13.13 0.05 -8.65
N ALA A 393 12.96 1.26 -9.17
CA ALA A 393 13.39 2.48 -8.48
C ALA A 393 12.74 2.63 -7.08
N LEU A 394 11.43 2.35 -6.96
CA LEU A 394 10.75 2.31 -5.66
C LEU A 394 11.40 1.29 -4.71
N LEU A 395 11.64 0.06 -5.18
CA LEU A 395 12.26 -0.98 -4.37
C LEU A 395 13.65 -0.56 -3.91
N ASP A 396 14.48 0.02 -4.78
CA ASP A 396 15.83 0.50 -4.43
C ASP A 396 15.79 1.61 -3.36
N ILE A 397 14.84 2.54 -3.49
CA ILE A 397 14.64 3.61 -2.50
C ILE A 397 14.23 3.02 -1.16
N GLN A 398 13.27 2.10 -1.14
CA GLN A 398 12.84 1.45 0.08
C GLN A 398 13.96 0.60 0.69
N ALA A 399 14.78 -0.05 -0.13
CA ALA A 399 15.94 -0.82 0.32
C ALA A 399 16.96 0.09 1.01
N GLN A 400 17.29 1.22 0.40
CA GLN A 400 18.18 2.22 0.98
C GLN A 400 17.62 2.84 2.27
N VAL A 401 16.33 3.20 2.30
CA VAL A 401 15.73 3.92 3.42
C VAL A 401 15.45 3.00 4.62
N PHE A 402 15.08 1.75 4.37
CA PHE A 402 14.73 0.77 5.42
C PHE A 402 15.84 -0.25 5.71
N GLY A 403 16.93 -0.26 4.93
CA GLY A 403 18.16 -1.00 5.22
C GLY A 403 18.06 -2.52 5.01
N PHE A 404 17.16 -3.01 4.15
CA PHE A 404 17.06 -4.45 3.85
C PHE A 404 18.01 -4.92 2.73
N ASP A 405 18.82 -4.04 2.15
CA ASP A 405 19.79 -4.34 1.10
C ASP A 405 21.17 -4.81 1.61
N TRP A 406 21.30 -5.11 2.91
CA TRP A 406 22.57 -5.45 3.57
C TRP A 406 23.31 -6.65 2.98
N ASN A 407 22.61 -7.57 2.31
CA ASN A 407 23.18 -8.75 1.63
C ASN A 407 23.49 -8.55 0.14
N ALA A 408 23.07 -7.42 -0.46
CA ALA A 408 23.26 -7.18 -1.88
C ALA A 408 24.70 -6.75 -2.19
N LYS A 409 25.28 -7.26 -3.29
CA LYS A 409 26.63 -6.83 -3.73
C LYS A 409 26.68 -5.34 -4.09
N LYS A 410 25.54 -4.80 -4.51
CA LYS A 410 25.29 -3.39 -4.77
C LYS A 410 23.94 -3.04 -4.15
N ASN A 411 23.94 -2.02 -3.31
CA ASN A 411 22.81 -1.63 -2.48
C ASN A 411 21.86 -0.66 -3.23
N GLY A 412 20.75 -0.28 -2.58
CA GLY A 412 19.74 0.62 -3.15
C GLY A 412 20.33 1.97 -3.56
N ALA A 413 21.27 2.52 -2.78
CA ALA A 413 21.96 3.76 -3.10
C ALA A 413 22.75 3.71 -4.42
N TYR A 414 23.20 2.54 -4.85
CA TYR A 414 23.84 2.33 -6.15
C TYR A 414 22.82 2.22 -7.29
N TRP A 415 21.73 1.46 -7.09
CA TRP A 415 20.77 1.15 -8.15
C TRP A 415 19.71 2.23 -8.39
N GLU A 416 19.25 2.89 -7.33
CA GLU A 416 18.23 3.93 -7.39
C GLU A 416 18.53 5.00 -8.45
N PRO A 417 19.71 5.65 -8.48
CA PRO A 417 19.96 6.70 -9.45
C PRO A 417 19.92 6.18 -10.90
N LEU A 418 20.28 4.92 -11.13
CA LEU A 418 20.24 4.31 -12.46
C LEU A 418 18.79 4.04 -12.90
N HIS A 419 17.97 3.47 -12.02
CA HIS A 419 16.58 3.16 -12.35
C HIS A 419 15.69 4.41 -12.41
N SER A 420 15.84 5.36 -11.48
CA SER A 420 15.12 6.63 -11.51
C SER A 420 15.48 7.46 -12.73
N GLN A 421 16.77 7.54 -13.11
CA GLN A 421 17.18 8.29 -14.30
C GLN A 421 16.56 7.70 -15.57
N ARG A 422 16.47 6.37 -15.68
CA ARG A 422 15.79 5.72 -16.80
C ARG A 422 14.31 6.12 -16.89
N VAL A 423 13.60 6.27 -15.76
CA VAL A 423 12.22 6.79 -15.77
C VAL A 423 12.17 8.23 -16.30
N LEU A 424 13.08 9.09 -15.84
CA LEU A 424 13.17 10.48 -16.32
C LEU A 424 13.47 10.57 -17.83
N ASP A 425 14.43 9.76 -18.30
CA ASP A 425 14.77 9.68 -19.72
C ASP A 425 13.59 9.22 -20.58
N MET A 426 12.76 8.33 -20.02
CA MET A 426 11.51 7.90 -20.64
C MET A 426 10.49 9.04 -20.72
N GLN A 427 10.25 9.73 -19.61
CA GLN A 427 9.31 10.86 -19.56
C GLN A 427 9.73 12.03 -20.46
N LYS A 428 11.04 12.29 -20.58
CA LYS A 428 11.63 13.35 -21.43
C LYS A 428 11.29 13.18 -22.92
N ARG A 429 10.91 11.98 -23.37
CA ARG A 429 10.48 11.74 -24.75
C ARG A 429 9.09 12.32 -25.06
N SER A 430 8.34 12.75 -24.05
CA SER A 430 6.99 13.29 -24.19
C SER A 430 6.92 14.76 -23.77
N THR A 431 5.96 15.49 -24.33
CA THR A 431 5.70 16.90 -23.99
C THR A 431 4.72 17.06 -22.83
N ASP A 432 4.04 15.98 -22.41
CA ASP A 432 3.05 16.00 -21.35
C ASP A 432 3.48 15.22 -20.10
N GLY A 433 4.68 14.65 -20.08
CA GLY A 433 5.26 13.98 -18.92
C GLY A 433 4.89 12.49 -18.78
N ARG A 434 4.21 11.90 -19.77
CA ARG A 434 3.96 10.45 -19.80
C ARG A 434 5.26 9.66 -19.94
N THR A 435 5.31 8.50 -19.33
CA THR A 435 6.50 7.64 -19.25
C THR A 435 6.65 6.78 -20.50
N TYR A 436 5.56 6.19 -20.98
CA TYR A 436 5.62 5.20 -22.06
C TYR A 436 5.25 5.83 -23.40
N ALA A 437 6.15 5.69 -24.39
CA ALA A 437 5.94 6.21 -25.74
C ALA A 437 4.92 5.38 -26.53
N SER A 438 4.80 4.07 -26.21
CA SER A 438 3.86 3.17 -26.88
C SER A 438 3.42 2.01 -25.99
N ARG A 439 2.38 1.29 -26.44
CA ARG A 439 1.88 0.07 -25.79
C ARG A 439 2.88 -1.09 -25.82
N ALA A 440 3.90 -1.05 -26.69
CA ALA A 440 4.93 -2.09 -26.73
C ALA A 440 5.93 -1.97 -25.56
N GLU A 441 6.07 -0.77 -24.98
CA GLU A 441 6.95 -0.53 -23.83
C GLU A 441 6.31 -0.99 -22.51
N ASP A 442 5.00 -0.78 -22.37
CA ASP A 442 4.12 -1.41 -21.37
C ASP A 442 2.70 -1.56 -21.93
N SER A 443 2.15 -2.78 -21.96
CA SER A 443 0.84 -3.06 -22.54
C SER A 443 -0.34 -2.82 -21.59
N TYR A 444 -0.08 -2.58 -20.30
CA TYR A 444 -1.07 -2.31 -19.27
C TYR A 444 -1.78 -0.97 -19.53
N PRO A 445 -3.14 -0.92 -19.63
CA PRO A 445 -3.80 0.34 -20.01
C PRO A 445 -3.68 1.46 -18.97
N GLY A 446 -3.47 1.14 -17.68
CA GLY A 446 -3.28 2.10 -16.59
C GLY A 446 -1.82 2.35 -16.19
N ARG A 447 -0.87 2.13 -17.11
CA ARG A 447 0.58 2.18 -16.85
C ARG A 447 1.10 3.54 -16.38
N GLU A 448 0.49 4.65 -16.80
CA GLU A 448 0.95 5.99 -16.40
C GLU A 448 0.54 6.31 -14.97
N GLU A 449 -0.69 5.93 -14.64
CA GLU A 449 -1.27 6.06 -13.31
C GLU A 449 -0.55 5.13 -12.32
N TRP A 450 -0.14 3.93 -12.77
CA TRP A 450 0.75 3.04 -12.02
C TRP A 450 2.12 3.67 -11.74
N VAL A 451 2.72 4.38 -12.71
CA VAL A 451 3.95 5.16 -12.44
C VAL A 451 3.69 6.26 -11.42
N ALA A 452 2.56 6.96 -11.49
CA ALA A 452 2.20 8.01 -10.54
C ALA A 452 2.08 7.46 -9.09
N ASP A 453 1.40 6.33 -8.89
CA ASP A 453 1.27 5.67 -7.58
C ASP A 453 2.64 5.28 -7.02
N LEU A 454 3.48 4.61 -7.83
CA LEU A 454 4.82 4.18 -7.39
C LEU A 454 5.76 5.36 -7.12
N ALA A 455 5.72 6.41 -7.95
CA ALA A 455 6.50 7.63 -7.73
C ALA A 455 6.05 8.37 -6.46
N ALA A 456 4.76 8.35 -6.14
CA ALA A 456 4.25 8.91 -4.90
C ALA A 456 4.67 8.07 -3.68
N GLN A 457 4.64 6.75 -3.77
CA GLN A 457 5.18 5.87 -2.71
C GLN A 457 6.69 6.12 -2.51
N ALA A 458 7.45 6.24 -3.58
CA ALA A 458 8.88 6.50 -3.54
C ALA A 458 9.18 7.86 -2.91
N TYR A 459 8.46 8.92 -3.32
CA TYR A 459 8.61 10.25 -2.74
C TYR A 459 8.23 10.26 -1.26
N LEU A 460 7.12 9.61 -0.89
CA LEU A 460 6.69 9.52 0.50
C LEU A 460 7.70 8.74 1.35
N THR A 461 8.33 7.69 0.78
CA THR A 461 9.40 6.94 1.45
C THR A 461 10.58 7.85 1.81
N THR A 462 11.10 8.63 0.86
CA THR A 462 12.22 9.54 1.14
C THR A 462 11.80 10.67 2.09
N TRP A 463 10.58 11.18 1.94
CA TRP A 463 10.02 12.22 2.80
C TRP A 463 9.88 11.79 4.26
N LEU A 464 9.45 10.55 4.52
CA LEU A 464 9.39 9.98 5.86
C LEU A 464 10.79 9.64 6.39
N GLY A 465 11.64 9.06 5.54
CA GLY A 465 13.01 8.65 5.89
C GLY A 465 13.90 9.82 6.32
N SER A 466 13.77 10.99 5.67
CA SER A 466 14.59 12.18 5.98
C SER A 466 14.31 12.79 7.36
N ARG A 467 13.30 12.29 8.07
CA ARG A 467 12.84 12.80 9.37
C ARG A 467 12.97 11.78 10.50
N SER A 468 13.50 10.58 10.19
CA SER A 468 13.67 9.47 11.14
C SER A 468 12.41 9.14 11.95
N PHE A 469 11.22 9.28 11.32
CA PHE A 469 9.94 9.22 12.01
C PHE A 469 9.42 7.82 12.33
N TYR A 470 10.15 6.78 11.99
CA TYR A 470 9.64 5.42 12.09
C TYR A 470 10.40 4.59 13.10
N ARG A 471 9.66 3.69 13.74
CA ARG A 471 10.17 2.62 14.60
C ARG A 471 9.59 1.31 14.10
N ILE A 472 10.40 0.26 14.08
CA ILE A 472 9.96 -1.10 13.77
C ILE A 472 9.60 -1.81 15.08
N THR A 473 8.56 -2.63 15.08
CA THR A 473 8.17 -3.45 16.23
C THR A 473 7.91 -4.90 15.85
N SER A 474 8.30 -5.82 16.72
CA SER A 474 7.93 -7.24 16.67
C SER A 474 6.83 -7.59 17.67
N GLU A 475 6.31 -6.61 18.40
CA GLU A 475 5.28 -6.82 19.43
C GLU A 475 3.96 -7.36 18.84
N PRO A 476 3.15 -8.11 19.60
CA PRO A 476 1.88 -8.64 19.12
C PRO A 476 0.82 -7.57 18.81
N GLU A 477 0.89 -6.42 19.49
CA GLU A 477 -0.04 -5.30 19.36
C GLU A 477 0.70 -4.03 18.92
N PHE A 478 0.11 -3.26 17.99
CA PHE A 478 0.76 -2.12 17.34
C PHE A 478 0.28 -0.78 17.90
N PHE A 479 0.36 -0.58 19.22
CA PHE A 479 -0.05 0.70 19.82
C PHE A 479 1.00 1.80 19.62
N SER A 480 0.53 3.05 19.58
CA SER A 480 1.42 4.20 19.73
C SER A 480 2.01 4.16 21.14
N THR A 481 3.34 4.13 21.23
CA THR A 481 4.05 4.17 22.53
C THR A 481 4.28 5.61 23.00
N THR A 482 3.59 6.60 22.44
CA THR A 482 3.74 8.02 22.82
C THR A 482 3.01 8.34 24.12
N THR A 483 3.45 7.70 25.19
CA THR A 483 3.35 8.16 26.57
C THR A 483 4.75 8.13 27.15
N ALA A 484 5.58 9.12 26.83
CA ALA A 484 6.78 9.55 27.57
C ALA A 484 7.57 10.57 26.73
N VAL A 485 7.35 11.86 26.96
CA VAL A 485 8.34 12.86 27.41
C VAL A 485 7.52 14.10 27.75
N ALA A 486 6.87 14.10 28.91
CA ALA A 486 6.73 15.34 29.64
C ALA A 486 8.15 15.59 30.18
N GLY A 487 8.84 16.59 29.63
CA GLY A 487 10.17 16.96 30.08
C GLY A 487 10.11 17.32 31.56
N GLU A 488 10.88 16.60 32.37
CA GLU A 488 11.37 17.16 33.62
C GLU A 488 12.31 18.30 33.22
N GLU A 489 11.86 19.54 33.42
CA GLU A 489 12.74 20.68 33.54
C GLU A 489 13.52 20.53 34.85
N SER A 490 14.85 20.58 34.75
CA SER A 490 15.75 20.92 35.85
C SER A 490 16.44 22.23 35.51
#